data_AF-A0A8T6WW01-F1
#
_entry.id   AF-A0A8T6WW01-F1
#
_cell.length_a   1.000
_cell.length_b   1.000
_cell.length_c   1.000
_cell.angle_alpha   90.00
_cell.angle_beta   90.00
_cell.angle_gamma   90.00
#
_symmetry.space_group_name_H-M   'P 1'
#
loop_
_entity.id
_entity.type
_entity.pdbx_description
1 polymer ?
#
loop_
_entity_poly.entity_id
_entity_poly.type
_entity_poly.pdbx_seq_one_letter_code
_entity_poly.pdbx_strand_id
1 'polypeptide(L)' 'VPTDEIMPARLTDLSLLASLAVARVVESTLEAAGVRGPKALLKWPNDVLVGDGKVGGVLVQSRGPPRAVV' A
#
# COMPACT_ATOMS: atom_id res chain seq x y z
N VAL A 1 10.15 -7.56 -25.93
CA VAL A 1 10.67 -6.54 -24.98
C VAL A 1 10.39 -7.07 -23.60
N PRO A 2 11.35 -7.25 -22.70
CA PRO A 2 11.03 -7.67 -21.34
C PRO A 2 10.23 -6.53 -20.69
N THR A 3 8.95 -6.77 -20.45
CA THR A 3 7.99 -5.79 -19.90
C THR A 3 7.94 -5.80 -18.38
N ASP A 4 8.75 -6.63 -17.73
CA ASP A 4 8.59 -6.98 -16.31
C ASP A 4 9.46 -6.14 -15.37
N GLU A 5 10.24 -5.19 -15.89
CA GLU A 5 11.10 -4.35 -15.06
C GLU A 5 10.43 -3.02 -14.72
N ILE A 6 10.04 -2.87 -13.44
CA ILE A 6 9.53 -1.61 -12.92
C ILE A 6 10.71 -0.66 -12.76
N MET A 7 10.70 0.47 -13.49
CA MET A 7 11.70 1.52 -13.31
C MET A 7 11.76 1.95 -11.83
N PRO A 8 12.95 2.14 -11.21
CA PRO A 8 13.06 2.50 -9.79
C PRO A 8 12.22 3.72 -9.39
N ALA A 9 12.08 4.71 -10.29
CA ALA A 9 11.24 5.89 -10.08
C ALA A 9 9.74 5.58 -9.89
N ARG A 10 9.27 4.41 -10.33
CA ARG A 10 7.88 3.94 -10.23
C ARG A 10 7.62 3.11 -8.97
N LEU A 11 8.64 2.82 -8.15
CA LEU A 11 8.45 2.07 -6.90
C LEU A 11 7.55 2.80 -5.89
N THR A 12 7.57 4.14 -5.90
CA THR A 12 6.66 4.94 -5.07
C THR A 12 5.20 4.74 -5.48
N ASP A 13 4.92 4.57 -6.78
CA ASP A 13 3.56 4.30 -7.27
C ASP A 13 3.04 2.97 -6.70
N LEU A 14 3.92 1.97 -6.54
CA LEU A 14 3.54 0.68 -5.95
C LEU A 14 3.06 0.84 -4.50
N SER A 15 3.69 1.72 -3.72
CA SER A 15 3.25 2.03 -2.35
C SER A 15 1.84 2.62 -2.34
N LEU A 16 1.57 3.57 -3.24
CA LEU A 16 0.26 4.21 -3.37
C LEU A 16 -0.82 3.22 -3.85
N LEU A 17 -0.53 2.45 -4.89
CA LEU A 17 -1.46 1.46 -5.45
C LEU A 17 -1.81 0.37 -4.43
N ALA A 18 -0.81 -0.15 -3.72
CA ALA A 18 -1.04 -1.13 -2.66
C ALA A 18 -1.83 -0.52 -1.49
N SER A 19 -1.54 0.73 -1.09
CA SER A 19 -2.30 1.40 -0.02
C SER A 19 -3.76 1.61 -0.43
N LEU A 20 -4.01 1.98 -1.69
CA LEU A 20 -5.36 2.10 -2.26
C LEU A 20 -6.09 0.74 -2.27
N ALA A 21 -5.41 -0.34 -2.68
CA ALA A 21 -5.99 -1.68 -2.66
C ALA A 21 -6.37 -2.11 -1.23
N VAL A 22 -5.50 -1.87 -0.25
CA VAL A 22 -5.80 -2.12 1.17
C VAL A 22 -6.99 -1.29 1.64
N ALA A 23 -7.06 0.00 1.30
CA ALA A 23 -8.19 0.87 1.65
C ALA A 23 -9.52 0.32 1.10
N ARG A 24 -9.56 -0.17 -0.14
CA ARG A 24 -10.76 -0.79 -0.73
C ARG A 24 -11.19 -2.07 0.00
N VAL A 25 -10.23 -2.91 0.37
CA VAL A 25 -10.51 -4.13 1.14
C VAL A 25 -11.01 -3.79 2.54
N VAL A 26 -10.44 -2.77 3.19
CA VAL A 26 -10.91 -2.27 4.49
C VAL A 26 -12.36 -1.78 4.38
N GLU A 27 -12.67 -0.97 3.36
CA GLU A 27 -14.03 -0.50 3.10
C GLU A 27 -15.02 -1.66 2.94
N SER A 28 -14.70 -2.64 2.07
CA SER A 28 -15.59 -3.80 1.85
C SER A 28 -15.74 -4.69 3.08
N THR A 29 -14.68 -4.82 3.88
CA THR A 29 -14.71 -5.61 5.12
C THR A 29 -15.58 -4.94 6.19
N LEU A 30 -15.48 -3.62 6.34
CA LEU A 30 -16.31 -2.87 7.28
C LEU A 30 -17.78 -2.92 6.88
N GLU A 31 -18.09 -2.77 5.59
CA GLU A 31 -19.44 -2.90 5.06
C GLU A 31 -20.03 -4.29 5.33
N ALA A 32 -19.27 -5.35 5.05
CA ALA A 32 -19.69 -6.74 5.33
C ALA A 32 -19.91 -7.00 6.84
N ALA A 33 -19.20 -6.30 7.71
CA ALA A 33 -19.38 -6.36 9.16
C ALA A 33 -20.54 -5.49 9.68
N GLY A 34 -21.28 -4.81 8.80
CA GLY A 34 -22.38 -3.92 9.18
C GLY A 34 -21.92 -2.58 9.77
N VAL A 35 -20.63 -2.26 9.69
CA VAL A 35 -20.07 -0.99 10.18
C VAL A 35 -20.31 0.08 9.13
N ARG A 36 -21.15 1.09 9.48
CA ARG A 36 -21.45 2.24 8.62
C ARG A 36 -20.74 3.48 9.14
N GLY A 37 -20.19 4.30 8.25
CA GLY A 37 -19.67 5.63 8.60
C GLY A 37 -18.23 5.90 8.17
N PRO A 38 -17.23 5.25 8.75
CA PRO A 38 -15.84 5.60 8.49
C PRO A 38 -15.38 5.03 7.13
N LYS A 39 -14.90 5.92 6.26
CA LYS A 39 -14.22 5.54 5.02
C LYS A 39 -12.74 5.33 5.29
N ALA A 40 -12.12 4.45 4.51
CA ALA A 40 -10.68 4.33 4.54
C ALA A 40 -10.04 5.58 3.89
N LEU A 41 -9.00 6.12 4.51
CA LEU A 41 -8.22 7.25 4.00
C LEU A 41 -6.78 6.82 3.76
N LEU A 42 -6.14 7.47 2.78
CA LEU A 42 -4.71 7.29 2.52
C LEU A 42 -3.94 8.47 3.08
N LYS A 43 -2.96 8.20 3.95
CA LYS A 43 -2.00 9.18 4.42
C LYS A 43 -0.65 8.88 3.78
N TRP A 44 -0.17 9.83 2.99
CA TRP A 44 1.11 9.69 2.30
C TRP A 44 2.26 9.47 3.31
N PRO A 45 3.25 8.60 2.99
CA PRO A 45 3.45 7.87 1.72
C PRO A 45 2.79 6.49 1.63
N ASN A 46 2.27 5.96 2.72
CA ASN A 46 1.98 4.52 2.80
C ASN A 46 0.98 4.11 3.89
N ASP A 47 0.39 5.06 4.61
CA ASP A 47 -0.51 4.75 5.72
C ASP A 47 -1.96 4.60 5.21
N VAL A 48 -2.66 3.60 5.73
CA VAL A 48 -4.12 3.46 5.60
C VAL A 48 -4.74 3.77 6.95
N LEU A 49 -5.71 4.69 6.95
CA LEU A 49 -6.42 5.15 8.13
C LEU A 49 -7.91 4.79 8.03
N VAL A 50 -8.57 4.64 9.18
CA VAL A 50 -10.03 4.59 9.32
C VAL A 50 -10.41 5.63 10.37
N GLY A 51 -11.16 6.65 9.97
CA GLY A 51 -11.30 7.86 10.79
C GLY A 51 -9.95 8.58 10.92
N ASP A 52 -9.52 8.86 12.14
CA ASP A 52 -8.22 9.45 12.49
C ASP A 52 -7.15 8.41 12.90
N GLY A 53 -7.53 7.13 13.00
CA GLY A 53 -6.66 6.05 13.44
C GLY A 53 -5.95 5.33 12.29
N LYS A 54 -4.65 5.06 12.44
CA LYS A 54 -3.89 4.22 11.52
C LYS A 54 -4.23 2.74 11.72
N VAL A 55 -4.69 2.09 10.67
CA VAL A 55 -5.04 0.65 10.67
C VAL A 55 -3.97 -0.21 10.00
N GLY A 56 -3.08 0.39 9.20
CA GLY A 56 -2.01 -0.33 8.54
C GLY A 56 -1.04 0.58 7.80
N GLY A 57 0.04 -0.01 7.28
CA GLY A 57 0.99 0.68 6.42
C GLY A 57 1.60 -0.27 5.39
N VAL A 58 1.93 0.27 4.22
CA VAL A 58 2.57 -0.47 3.13
C VAL A 58 4.08 -0.27 3.17
N LEU A 59 4.84 -1.36 2.98
CA LEU A 59 6.29 -1.31 2.81
C LEU A 59 6.66 -1.94 1.47
N VAL A 60 7.27 -1.16 0.60
CA VAL A 60 7.82 -1.64 -0.68
C VAL A 60 9.33 -1.80 -0.52
N GLN A 61 9.85 -2.98 -0.85
CA GLN A 61 11.28 -3.27 -0.85
C GLN A 61 11.65 -3.97 -2.15
N SER A 62 12.76 -3.56 -2.76
CA SER A 62 13.41 -4.33 -3.81
C SER A 62 14.57 -5.13 -3.22
N ARG A 63 14.75 -6.35 -3.71
CA ARG A 63 15.99 -7.10 -3.48
C ARG A 63 16.91 -6.81 -4.65
N GLY A 64 17.96 -6.02 -4.42
CA GLY A 64 19.07 -5.91 -5.36
C GLY A 64 19.86 -7.23 -5.44
N PRO A 65 20.77 -7.39 -6.41
CA PRO A 65 21.69 -8.52 -6.42
C PRO A 65 22.44 -8.59 -5.07
N PRO A 66 22.80 -9.80 -4.59
CA PRO A 66 23.54 -9.94 -3.34
C PRO A 66 24.76 -9.02 -3.35
N ARG A 67 24.88 -8.18 -2.31
CA ARG A 67 26.01 -7.27 -2.18
C ARG A 67 27.26 -8.13 -1.97
N ALA A 68 28.24 -8.03 -2.87
CA ALA A 68 29.53 -8.69 -2.66
C ALA A 68 30.12 -8.17 -1.35
N VAL A 69 30.30 -9.06 -0.38
CA VAL A 69 31.03 -8.77 0.84
C VAL A 69 32.50 -8.84 0.45
N VAL A 70 33.18 -7.69 0.44
CA VAL A 70 34.64 -7.60 0.25
C VAL A 70 35.32 -7.90 1.58
#